data_AF-A0A7C5T6T4-F1
#
_entry.id   AF-A0A7C5T6T4-F1
#
_cell.length_a   1.000
_cell.length_b   1.000
_cell.length_c   1.000
_cell.angle_alpha   90.00
_cell.angle_beta   90.00
_cell.angle_gamma   90.00
#
_symmetry.space_group_name_H-M   'P 1'
#
loop_
_entity.id
_entity.type
_entity.pdbx_description
1 polymer ?
#
loop_
_entity_poly.entity_id
_entity_poly.type
_entity_poly.pdbx_seq_one_letter_code
_entity_poly.pdbx_strand_id
1 'polypeptide(L)'
;MKKLVVFAVVITAVYIYLALLSPKVFDILVYDESKLMPQDIEPKVVDAILKNGTRSDAGGGGVKSLPVVIFGPRVEEKARNLSRLFPNITTAWSILDEALRIYNQRLNEAVENATSQFREGALKISNSTKRICEDLEQLVEGYMEARKKARELLLGTYGVVALGRAADNHTQRFLELYEKYSAVYDVDTAVRLAADEAYGDVSQYLADVTWRTWASQGAVENVTEAILATRLNKTLIELAHVVVAVGVRQYVYIQLINQTPPLVKPYLPYLVCGGDVDKAVEMFRSDLTRNLTAHHPPPTIYSITAAANLV
;
A
#
# COMPACT_ATOMS: atom_id res chain seq x y z
N MET A 1 -32.30 22.62 -75.38
CA MET A 1 -33.72 22.31 -75.06
C MET A 1 -33.97 20.89 -74.58
N LYS A 2 -33.42 19.83 -75.20
CA LYS A 2 -33.64 18.42 -74.75
C LYS A 2 -33.20 18.12 -73.30
N LYS A 3 -32.15 18.76 -72.77
CA LYS A 3 -31.71 18.58 -71.36
C LYS A 3 -32.64 19.25 -70.33
N LEU A 4 -33.31 20.34 -70.69
CA LEU A 4 -34.25 21.06 -69.81
C LEU A 4 -35.58 20.31 -69.66
N VAL A 5 -36.06 19.68 -70.74
CA VAL A 5 -37.27 18.85 -70.71
C VAL A 5 -37.04 17.60 -69.86
N VAL A 6 -35.87 16.96 -69.98
CA VAL A 6 -35.51 15.81 -69.14
C VAL A 6 -35.42 16.22 -67.66
N PHE A 7 -34.86 17.39 -67.36
CA PHE A 7 -34.78 17.89 -65.98
C PHE A 7 -36.16 18.22 -65.39
N ALA A 8 -37.05 18.81 -66.18
CA ALA A 8 -38.42 19.07 -65.76
C ALA A 8 -39.21 17.78 -65.52
N VAL A 9 -39.07 16.76 -66.37
CA VAL A 9 -39.73 15.45 -66.20
C VAL A 9 -39.21 14.73 -64.96
N VAL A 10 -37.91 14.79 -64.67
CA VAL A 10 -37.32 14.21 -63.45
C VAL A 10 -37.84 14.92 -62.19
N ILE A 11 -37.91 16.25 -62.19
CA ILE A 11 -38.46 17.00 -61.04
C ILE A 11 -39.95 16.70 -60.83
N THR A 12 -40.72 16.57 -61.91
CA THR A 12 -42.15 16.24 -61.82
C THR A 12 -42.36 14.82 -61.29
N ALA A 13 -41.52 13.87 -61.71
CA ALA A 13 -41.53 12.50 -61.19
C ALA A 13 -41.13 12.44 -59.71
N VAL A 14 -40.16 13.25 -59.26
CA VAL A 14 -39.78 13.37 -57.85
C VAL A 14 -40.92 13.97 -57.01
N TYR A 15 -41.65 14.96 -57.54
CA TYR A 15 -42.81 15.53 -56.85
C TYR A 15 -43.99 14.56 -56.74
N ILE A 16 -44.26 13.78 -57.78
CA ILE A 16 -45.30 12.73 -57.74
C ILE A 16 -44.89 11.61 -56.78
N TYR A 17 -43.60 11.25 -56.75
CA TYR A 17 -43.06 10.28 -55.79
C TYR A 17 -43.18 10.78 -54.34
N LEU A 18 -42.86 12.05 -54.07
CA LEU A 18 -43.05 12.68 -52.76
C LEU A 18 -44.53 12.79 -52.37
N ALA A 19 -45.42 13.08 -53.32
CA ALA A 19 -46.86 13.12 -53.08
C ALA A 19 -47.45 11.73 -52.78
N LEU A 20 -46.98 10.68 -53.45
CA LEU A 20 -47.38 9.28 -53.20
C LEU A 20 -46.82 8.72 -51.89
N LEU A 21 -45.69 9.24 -51.41
CA LEU A 21 -45.13 8.93 -50.09
C LEU A 21 -45.68 9.82 -48.97
N SER A 22 -46.40 10.91 -49.29
CA SER A 22 -46.99 11.80 -48.28
C SER A 22 -47.92 11.10 -47.29
N PRO A 23 -48.73 10.07 -47.64
CA PRO A 23 -49.53 9.37 -46.65
C PRO A 23 -48.67 8.61 -45.64
N LYS A 24 -47.48 8.12 -46.04
CA LYS A 24 -46.56 7.37 -45.16
C LYS A 24 -45.68 8.25 -44.27
N VAL A 25 -45.47 9.52 -44.64
CA VAL A 25 -44.68 10.48 -43.86
C VAL A 25 -45.58 11.33 -42.95
N PHE A 26 -46.82 11.62 -43.36
CA PHE A 26 -47.76 12.42 -42.58
C PHE A 26 -48.72 11.61 -41.69
N ASP A 27 -48.80 10.27 -41.80
CA ASP A 27 -49.44 9.44 -40.77
C ASP A 27 -48.67 9.40 -39.44
N ILE A 28 -47.47 9.99 -39.39
CA ILE A 28 -46.65 10.10 -38.17
C ILE A 28 -46.82 11.47 -37.49
N LEU A 29 -47.55 12.41 -38.11
CA LEU A 29 -47.73 13.78 -37.58
C LEU A 29 -49.19 14.24 -37.45
N VAL A 30 -50.16 13.33 -37.52
CA VAL A 30 -51.44 13.56 -36.85
C VAL A 30 -51.18 13.41 -35.36
N TYR A 31 -50.93 14.56 -34.74
CA TYR A 31 -50.88 14.74 -33.31
C TYR A 31 -52.27 14.42 -32.74
N ASP A 32 -52.43 13.18 -32.30
CA ASP A 32 -53.57 12.77 -31.50
C ASP A 32 -53.34 13.31 -30.08
N GLU A 33 -54.13 14.31 -29.68
CA GLU A 33 -54.09 14.90 -28.33
C GLU A 33 -54.36 13.84 -27.23
N SER A 34 -54.88 12.66 -27.57
CA SER A 34 -55.01 11.53 -26.65
C SER A 34 -53.68 10.83 -26.29
N LYS A 35 -52.55 11.17 -26.95
CA LYS A 35 -51.20 10.65 -26.64
C LYS A 35 -50.39 11.54 -25.69
N LEU A 36 -50.86 12.75 -25.38
CA LEU A 36 -50.24 13.66 -24.39
C LEU A 36 -50.89 13.58 -23.01
N MET A 37 -52.06 12.95 -22.91
CA MET A 37 -52.50 12.39 -21.64
C MET A 37 -51.81 11.02 -21.47
N PRO A 38 -51.30 10.68 -20.27
CA PRO A 38 -50.94 9.29 -20.03
C PRO A 38 -52.20 8.46 -20.29
N GLN A 39 -52.19 7.65 -21.36
CA GLN A 39 -53.11 6.52 -21.42
C GLN A 39 -52.85 5.76 -20.14
N ASP A 40 -53.87 5.58 -19.30
CA ASP A 40 -53.79 4.83 -18.05
C ASP A 40 -52.88 3.61 -18.25
N ILE A 41 -51.62 3.69 -17.81
CA ILE A 41 -50.65 2.58 -17.81
C ILE A 41 -50.96 1.67 -16.61
N GLU A 42 -52.24 1.59 -16.24
CA GLU A 42 -52.80 0.71 -15.24
C GLU A 42 -53.99 0.04 -15.91
N PRO A 43 -53.74 -0.97 -16.77
CA PRO A 43 -54.10 -2.29 -16.27
C PRO A 43 -53.21 -3.45 -16.74
N LYS A 44 -52.36 -3.35 -17.77
CA LYS A 44 -51.70 -4.57 -18.31
C LYS A 44 -50.60 -5.17 -17.42
N VAL A 45 -49.81 -4.31 -16.76
CA VAL A 45 -48.78 -4.76 -15.81
C VAL A 45 -49.43 -5.18 -14.48
N VAL A 46 -50.44 -4.42 -14.03
CA VAL A 46 -51.23 -4.72 -12.83
C VAL A 46 -52.03 -6.02 -13.00
N ASP A 47 -52.63 -6.27 -14.17
CA ASP A 47 -53.36 -7.50 -14.49
C ASP A 47 -52.42 -8.71 -14.60
N ALA A 48 -51.19 -8.54 -15.07
CA ALA A 48 -50.19 -9.61 -15.08
C ALA A 48 -49.75 -9.97 -13.66
N ILE A 49 -49.58 -8.97 -12.78
CA ILE A 49 -49.26 -9.16 -11.36
C ILE A 49 -50.46 -9.77 -10.61
N LEU A 50 -51.67 -9.29 -10.87
CA LEU A 50 -52.91 -9.85 -10.30
C LEU A 50 -53.14 -11.29 -10.78
N LYS A 51 -52.93 -11.61 -12.06
CA LYS A 51 -53.07 -12.99 -12.60
C LYS A 51 -52.03 -13.97 -12.05
N ASN A 52 -50.81 -13.52 -11.75
CA ASN A 52 -49.80 -14.37 -11.11
C ASN A 52 -49.98 -14.47 -9.59
N GLY A 53 -50.49 -13.43 -8.92
CA GLY A 53 -50.75 -13.43 -7.47
C GLY A 53 -52.06 -14.11 -7.05
N THR A 54 -53.01 -14.31 -7.98
CA THR A 54 -54.34 -14.89 -7.70
C THR A 54 -54.51 -16.34 -8.16
N ARG A 55 -53.45 -17.03 -8.59
CA ARG A 55 -53.47 -18.50 -8.67
C ARG A 55 -53.27 -19.13 -7.28
N SER A 56 -54.23 -18.86 -6.40
CA SER A 56 -54.57 -19.76 -5.31
C SER A 56 -55.31 -20.95 -5.92
N ASP A 57 -54.56 -21.99 -6.31
CA ASP A 57 -55.16 -23.31 -6.44
C ASP A 57 -55.80 -23.67 -5.09
N ALA A 58 -57.02 -24.19 -5.20
CA ALA A 58 -57.92 -24.46 -4.09
C ALA A 58 -57.24 -25.17 -2.91
N GLY A 59 -57.36 -24.59 -1.71
CA GLY A 59 -57.30 -25.36 -0.45
C GLY A 59 -56.18 -25.05 0.56
N GLY A 60 -55.27 -24.10 0.34
CA GLY A 60 -54.21 -23.78 1.31
C GLY A 60 -54.15 -22.29 1.65
N GLY A 61 -54.13 -21.92 2.94
CA GLY A 61 -54.10 -20.55 3.46
C GLY A 61 -52.85 -19.74 3.06
N GLY A 62 -52.79 -19.30 1.80
CA GLY A 62 -51.74 -18.46 1.24
C GLY A 62 -52.01 -16.97 1.46
N VAL A 63 -50.97 -16.22 1.84
CA VAL A 63 -51.00 -14.78 2.08
C VAL A 63 -51.44 -14.04 0.80
N LYS A 64 -52.60 -13.36 0.84
CA LYS A 64 -53.06 -12.46 -0.23
C LYS A 64 -52.14 -11.22 -0.26
N SER A 65 -51.20 -11.19 -1.20
CA SER A 65 -50.40 -10.00 -1.47
C SER A 65 -51.20 -9.02 -2.34
N LEU A 66 -51.36 -7.78 -1.88
CA LEU A 66 -52.02 -6.72 -2.65
C LEU A 66 -50.94 -5.90 -3.39
N PRO A 67 -50.93 -5.88 -4.74
CA PRO A 67 -49.96 -5.07 -5.47
C PRO A 67 -50.28 -3.57 -5.31
N VAL A 68 -49.27 -2.76 -4.98
CA VAL A 68 -49.37 -1.30 -4.86
C VAL A 68 -48.39 -0.67 -5.84
N VAL A 69 -48.89 0.13 -6.77
CA VAL A 69 -48.08 0.85 -7.76
C VAL A 69 -47.66 2.20 -7.17
N ILE A 70 -46.36 2.51 -7.20
CA ILE A 70 -45.80 3.77 -6.71
C ILE A 70 -45.20 4.51 -7.90
N PHE A 71 -45.72 5.71 -8.21
CA PHE A 71 -45.24 6.52 -9.34
C PHE A 71 -44.91 7.97 -8.95
N GLY A 72 -44.21 8.67 -9.85
CA GLY A 72 -43.82 10.08 -9.70
C GLY A 72 -42.40 10.29 -9.17
N PRO A 73 -42.00 11.54 -8.84
CA PRO A 73 -40.64 11.82 -8.36
C PRO A 73 -40.36 11.16 -7.00
N ARG A 74 -39.10 10.84 -6.74
CA ARG A 74 -38.59 10.26 -5.48
C ARG A 74 -39.26 8.93 -5.09
N VAL A 75 -39.41 8.03 -6.06
CA VAL A 75 -40.00 6.69 -5.86
C VAL A 75 -39.32 5.93 -4.72
N GLU A 76 -38.00 6.06 -4.58
CA GLU A 76 -37.24 5.46 -3.47
C GLU A 76 -37.72 5.92 -2.10
N GLU A 77 -37.82 7.23 -1.86
CA GLU A 77 -38.27 7.77 -0.57
C GLU A 77 -39.69 7.32 -0.26
N LYS A 78 -40.57 7.29 -1.27
CA LYS A 78 -41.96 6.82 -1.13
C LYS A 78 -42.01 5.34 -0.78
N ALA A 79 -41.24 4.50 -1.47
CA ALA A 79 -41.20 3.06 -1.22
C ALA A 79 -40.65 2.74 0.18
N ARG A 80 -39.57 3.43 0.59
CA ARG A 80 -38.99 3.28 1.94
C ARG A 80 -39.96 3.73 3.04
N ASN A 81 -40.71 4.81 2.82
CA ASN A 81 -41.72 5.27 3.78
C ASN A 81 -42.92 4.32 3.86
N LEU A 82 -43.34 3.72 2.74
CA LEU A 82 -44.40 2.70 2.74
C LEU A 82 -44.00 1.46 3.55
N SER A 83 -42.76 1.00 3.42
CA SER A 83 -42.24 -0.09 4.24
C SER A 83 -42.19 0.26 5.75
N ARG A 84 -42.02 1.54 6.11
CA ARG A 84 -42.10 1.99 7.53
C ARG A 84 -43.53 2.01 8.06
N LEU A 85 -44.48 2.44 7.24
CA LEU A 85 -45.89 2.52 7.61
C LEU A 85 -46.55 1.13 7.63
N PHE A 86 -46.05 0.20 6.84
CA PHE A 86 -46.56 -1.16 6.72
C PHE A 86 -45.40 -2.17 6.75
N PRO A 87 -45.08 -2.75 7.91
CA PRO A 87 -43.89 -3.60 8.10
C PRO A 87 -43.93 -4.92 7.29
N ASN A 88 -45.08 -5.29 6.72
CA ASN A 88 -45.27 -6.50 5.91
C ASN A 88 -45.19 -6.24 4.39
N ILE A 89 -44.84 -5.03 3.95
CA ILE A 89 -44.70 -4.71 2.52
C ILE A 89 -43.29 -5.03 2.05
N THR A 90 -43.20 -5.85 1.00
CA THR A 90 -41.97 -6.09 0.25
C THR A 90 -41.85 -5.10 -0.90
N THR A 91 -40.82 -4.26 -0.89
CA THR A 91 -40.45 -3.36 -2.00
C THR A 91 -39.08 -3.74 -2.54
N ALA A 92 -38.75 -3.29 -3.76
CA ALA A 92 -37.40 -3.45 -4.30
C ALA A 92 -36.31 -2.89 -3.35
N TRP A 93 -36.61 -1.77 -2.68
CA TRP A 93 -35.72 -1.13 -1.71
C TRP A 93 -35.62 -1.88 -0.39
N SER A 94 -36.71 -2.47 0.13
CA SER A 94 -36.61 -3.30 1.35
C SER A 94 -35.81 -4.58 1.09
N ILE A 95 -35.94 -5.18 -0.10
CA ILE A 95 -35.10 -6.32 -0.52
C ILE A 95 -33.64 -5.90 -0.65
N LEU A 96 -33.37 -4.74 -1.27
CA LEU A 96 -32.02 -4.20 -1.39
C LEU A 96 -31.39 -3.92 -0.02
N ASP A 97 -32.11 -3.28 0.89
CA ASP A 97 -31.62 -2.95 2.23
C ASP A 97 -31.23 -4.21 3.00
N GLU A 98 -32.06 -5.25 2.94
CA GLU A 98 -31.78 -6.52 3.61
C GLU A 98 -30.59 -7.24 2.95
N ALA A 99 -30.50 -7.20 1.63
CA ALA A 99 -29.35 -7.75 0.91
C ALA A 99 -28.05 -6.99 1.25
N LEU A 100 -28.09 -5.65 1.34
CA LEU A 100 -26.96 -4.82 1.77
C LEU A 100 -26.59 -5.09 3.23
N ARG A 101 -27.57 -5.30 4.12
CA ARG A 101 -27.35 -5.67 5.51
C ARG A 101 -26.59 -7.00 5.61
N ILE A 102 -27.07 -8.04 4.92
CA ILE A 102 -26.44 -9.37 4.89
C ILE A 102 -25.04 -9.29 4.26
N TYR A 103 -24.91 -8.56 3.14
CA TYR A 103 -23.64 -8.35 2.47
C TYR A 103 -22.61 -7.69 3.40
N ASN A 104 -22.97 -6.59 4.05
CA ASN A 104 -22.08 -5.88 4.97
C ASN A 104 -21.73 -6.73 6.19
N GLN A 105 -22.68 -7.50 6.73
CA GLN A 105 -22.41 -8.42 7.82
C GLN A 105 -21.37 -9.47 7.43
N ARG A 106 -21.56 -10.15 6.30
CA ARG A 106 -20.62 -11.17 5.81
C ARG A 106 -19.26 -10.59 5.45
N LEU A 107 -19.23 -9.40 4.84
CA LEU A 107 -18.00 -8.68 4.53
C LEU A 107 -17.22 -8.38 5.81
N ASN A 108 -17.89 -7.82 6.82
CA ASN A 108 -17.27 -7.50 8.10
C ASN A 108 -16.76 -8.76 8.81
N GLU A 109 -17.55 -9.84 8.88
CA GLU A 109 -17.13 -11.11 9.48
C GLU A 109 -15.88 -11.68 8.78
N ALA A 110 -15.84 -11.67 7.45
CA ALA A 110 -14.69 -12.14 6.68
C ALA A 110 -13.44 -11.26 6.90
N VAL A 111 -13.63 -9.93 6.88
CA VAL A 111 -12.56 -8.95 7.10
C VAL A 111 -11.99 -9.07 8.51
N GLU A 112 -12.83 -9.14 9.54
CA GLU A 112 -12.37 -9.25 10.94
C GLU A 112 -11.61 -10.55 11.18
N ASN A 113 -12.10 -11.68 10.68
CA ASN A 113 -11.43 -12.97 10.84
C ASN A 113 -10.03 -12.95 10.20
N ALA A 114 -9.94 -12.51 8.94
CA ALA A 114 -8.65 -12.40 8.25
C ALA A 114 -7.72 -11.38 8.89
N THR A 115 -8.25 -10.24 9.35
CA THR A 115 -7.47 -9.18 10.01
C THR A 115 -6.93 -9.65 11.36
N SER A 116 -7.69 -10.43 12.13
CA SER A 116 -7.24 -11.03 13.39
C SER A 116 -6.08 -12.00 13.16
N GLN A 117 -6.22 -12.91 12.18
CA GLN A 117 -5.14 -13.84 11.82
C GLN A 117 -3.89 -13.11 11.32
N PHE A 118 -4.07 -12.06 10.51
CA PHE A 118 -2.97 -11.22 10.05
C PHE A 118 -2.26 -10.54 11.23
N ARG A 119 -3.01 -9.98 12.19
CA ARG A 119 -2.46 -9.34 13.39
C ARG A 119 -1.57 -10.28 14.20
N GLU A 120 -2.00 -11.53 14.41
CA GLU A 120 -1.17 -12.52 15.12
C GLU A 120 0.15 -12.81 14.38
N GLY A 121 0.10 -12.96 13.06
CA GLY A 121 1.29 -13.14 12.23
C GLY A 121 2.22 -11.92 12.25
N ALA A 122 1.63 -10.72 12.15
CA ALA A 122 2.31 -9.44 12.20
C ALA A 122 3.05 -9.23 13.53
N LEU A 123 2.40 -9.55 14.66
CA LEU A 123 3.02 -9.51 15.99
C LEU A 123 4.21 -10.47 16.10
N LYS A 124 4.10 -11.69 15.55
CA LYS A 124 5.21 -12.66 15.55
C LYS A 124 6.41 -12.14 14.76
N ILE A 125 6.19 -11.55 13.58
CA ILE A 125 7.27 -10.95 12.78
C ILE A 125 7.89 -9.76 13.52
N SER A 126 7.06 -8.86 14.06
CA SER A 126 7.54 -7.69 14.77
C SER A 126 8.38 -8.05 16.00
N ASN A 127 7.89 -8.98 16.83
CA ASN A 127 8.59 -9.42 18.03
C ASN A 127 9.87 -10.23 17.73
N SER A 128 9.83 -11.12 16.73
CA SER A 128 11.02 -11.93 16.37
C SER A 128 12.14 -11.08 15.79
N THR A 129 11.79 -10.03 15.04
CA THR A 129 12.79 -9.14 14.43
C THR A 129 13.27 -8.05 15.38
N LYS A 130 12.48 -7.69 16.40
CA LYS A 130 12.85 -6.66 17.38
C LYS A 130 14.20 -6.95 18.02
N ARG A 131 14.39 -8.14 18.58
CA ARG A 131 15.65 -8.53 19.25
C ARG A 131 16.84 -8.53 18.30
N ILE A 132 16.65 -9.02 17.08
CA ILE A 132 17.69 -9.02 16.04
C ILE A 132 18.11 -7.58 15.73
N CYS A 133 17.16 -6.66 15.60
CA CYS A 133 17.47 -5.27 15.34
C CYS A 133 18.17 -4.61 16.54
N GLU A 134 17.75 -4.89 17.77
CA GLU A 134 18.43 -4.39 18.98
C GLU A 134 19.90 -4.86 19.04
N ASP A 135 20.15 -6.15 18.78
CA ASP A 135 21.50 -6.70 18.76
C ASP A 135 22.35 -6.08 17.63
N LEU A 136 21.76 -5.86 16.45
CA LEU A 136 22.42 -5.20 15.32
C LEU A 136 22.68 -3.71 15.57
N GLU A 137 21.77 -3.00 16.24
CA GLU A 137 21.94 -1.61 16.63
C GLU A 137 23.12 -1.45 17.58
N GLN A 138 23.25 -2.33 18.59
CA GLN A 138 24.40 -2.35 19.49
C GLN A 138 25.71 -2.63 18.74
N LEU A 139 25.69 -3.56 17.80
CA LEU A 139 26.86 -3.87 16.97
C LEU A 139 27.27 -2.67 16.10
N VAL A 140 26.30 -1.99 15.49
CA VAL A 140 26.52 -0.78 14.68
C VAL A 140 27.06 0.36 15.53
N GLU A 141 26.50 0.58 16.72
CA GLU A 141 26.96 1.62 17.64
C GLU A 141 28.42 1.38 18.05
N GLY A 142 28.76 0.14 18.45
CA GLY A 142 30.12 -0.25 18.78
C GLY A 142 31.10 -0.09 17.61
N TYR A 143 30.67 -0.43 16.40
CA TYR A 143 31.48 -0.23 15.19
C TYR A 143 31.72 1.25 14.90
N MET A 144 30.68 2.10 15.02
CA MET A 144 30.79 3.54 14.82
C MET A 144 31.67 4.22 15.87
N GLU A 145 31.59 3.78 17.13
CA GLU A 145 32.48 4.25 18.19
C GLU A 145 33.94 3.85 17.92
N ALA A 146 34.18 2.60 17.53
CA ALA A 146 35.51 2.14 17.14
C ALA A 146 36.06 2.91 15.94
N ARG A 147 35.22 3.20 14.94
CA ARG A 147 35.58 4.01 13.77
C ARG A 147 35.95 5.44 14.14
N LYS A 148 35.25 6.02 15.13
CA LYS A 148 35.58 7.34 15.66
C LYS A 148 36.93 7.32 16.38
N LYS A 149 37.16 6.34 17.26
CA LYS A 149 38.46 6.15 17.95
C LYS A 149 39.61 5.91 16.97
N ALA A 150 39.38 5.15 15.91
CA ALA A 150 40.34 4.94 14.84
C ALA A 150 40.76 6.24 14.16
N ARG A 151 39.80 7.12 13.85
CA ARG A 151 40.08 8.46 13.28
C ARG A 151 40.86 9.33 14.26
N GLU A 152 40.46 9.35 15.52
CA GLU A 152 41.15 10.12 16.56
C GLU A 152 42.59 9.65 16.73
N LEU A 153 42.83 8.34 16.76
CA LEU A 153 44.18 7.77 16.84
C LEU A 153 45.03 8.12 15.61
N LEU A 154 44.49 8.01 14.40
CA LEU A 154 45.19 8.38 13.17
C LEU A 154 45.56 9.87 13.12
N LEU A 155 44.64 10.74 13.55
CA LEU A 155 44.88 12.17 13.62
C LEU A 155 45.87 12.53 14.72
N GLY A 156 45.76 11.91 15.89
CA GLY A 156 46.66 12.11 17.03
C GLY A 156 48.09 11.60 16.80
N THR A 157 48.27 10.68 15.85
CA THR A 157 49.58 10.13 15.48
C THR A 157 50.08 10.75 14.17
N TYR A 158 49.75 10.14 13.03
CA TYR A 158 50.19 10.57 11.71
C TYR A 158 49.77 12.01 11.37
N GLY A 159 48.56 12.42 11.76
CA GLY A 159 48.08 13.79 11.53
C GLY A 159 48.89 14.84 12.27
N VAL A 160 49.24 14.58 13.53
CA VAL A 160 50.08 15.46 14.36
C VAL A 160 51.50 15.54 13.79
N VAL A 161 52.09 14.43 13.36
CA VAL A 161 53.39 14.44 12.66
C VAL A 161 53.33 15.27 11.37
N ALA A 162 52.27 15.10 10.57
CA ALA A 162 52.10 15.83 9.31
C ALA A 162 51.91 17.34 9.51
N LEU A 163 51.25 17.73 10.59
CA LEU A 163 51.05 19.14 10.94
C LEU A 163 52.25 19.76 11.65
N GLY A 164 53.11 18.94 12.27
CA GLY A 164 54.24 19.39 13.09
C GLY A 164 53.79 20.21 14.31
N ARG A 165 52.55 20.03 14.77
CA ARG A 165 51.95 20.81 15.86
C ARG A 165 51.11 19.93 16.77
N ALA A 166 51.29 20.10 18.06
CA ALA A 166 50.47 19.47 19.09
C ALA A 166 49.12 20.19 19.22
N ALA A 167 48.06 19.42 19.48
CA ALA A 167 46.73 19.94 19.79
C ALA A 167 46.45 19.94 21.30
N ASP A 168 47.13 19.09 22.06
CA ASP A 168 46.98 18.89 23.50
C ASP A 168 48.30 18.37 24.12
N ASN A 169 48.32 18.18 25.44
CA ASN A 169 49.52 17.71 26.16
C ASN A 169 49.94 16.29 25.74
N HIS A 170 49.00 15.42 25.33
CA HIS A 170 49.29 14.05 24.93
C HIS A 170 49.96 14.01 23.55
N THR A 171 49.44 14.77 22.59
CA THR A 171 50.00 14.95 21.25
C THR A 171 51.34 15.70 21.28
N GLN A 172 51.55 16.59 22.25
CA GLN A 172 52.85 17.22 22.48
C GLN A 172 53.89 16.19 22.93
N ARG A 173 53.56 15.37 23.93
CA ARG A 173 54.43 14.28 24.38
C ARG A 173 54.72 13.28 23.25
N PHE A 174 53.71 12.96 22.45
CA PHE A 174 53.89 12.10 21.27
C PHE A 174 54.88 12.71 20.25
N LEU A 175 54.78 14.00 19.94
CA LEU A 175 55.71 14.67 19.01
C LEU A 175 57.15 14.64 19.52
N GLU A 176 57.38 14.94 20.79
CA GLU A 176 58.71 14.90 21.41
C GLU A 176 59.34 13.50 21.31
N LEU A 177 58.54 12.45 21.53
CA LEU A 177 58.97 11.06 21.38
C LEU A 177 59.22 10.70 19.91
N TYR A 178 58.37 11.16 19.00
CA TYR A 178 58.54 10.95 17.56
C TYR A 178 59.81 11.61 17.02
N GLU A 179 60.15 12.84 17.44
CA GLU A 179 61.41 13.51 17.05
C GLU A 179 62.63 12.71 17.50
N LYS A 180 62.58 12.11 18.70
CA LYS A 180 63.64 11.23 19.20
C LYS A 180 63.75 9.94 18.38
N TYR A 181 62.64 9.30 18.03
CA TYR A 181 62.64 8.02 17.31
C TYR A 181 62.91 8.16 15.82
N SER A 182 62.46 9.23 15.18
CA SER A 182 62.68 9.50 13.75
C SER A 182 64.14 9.75 13.39
N ALA A 183 65.00 10.05 14.36
CA ALA A 183 66.45 10.13 14.16
C ALA A 183 67.11 8.75 13.94
N VAL A 184 66.45 7.66 14.32
CA VAL A 184 67.01 6.29 14.33
C VAL A 184 66.20 5.32 13.46
N TYR A 185 64.88 5.50 13.40
CA TYR A 185 63.95 4.60 12.72
C TYR A 185 63.26 5.26 11.53
N ASP A 186 62.66 4.45 10.65
CA ASP A 186 61.78 4.97 9.60
C ASP A 186 60.52 5.62 10.20
N VAL A 187 59.84 6.43 9.39
CA VAL A 187 58.68 7.24 9.82
C VAL A 187 57.59 6.37 10.47
N ASP A 188 57.26 5.23 9.88
CA ASP A 188 56.15 4.39 10.34
C ASP A 188 56.51 3.68 11.65
N THR A 189 57.72 3.16 11.76
CA THR A 189 58.24 2.56 13.00
C THR A 189 58.36 3.60 14.12
N ALA A 190 58.84 4.81 13.81
CA ALA A 190 58.95 5.90 14.77
C ALA A 190 57.56 6.33 15.29
N VAL A 191 56.55 6.43 14.41
CA VAL A 191 55.17 6.72 14.82
C VAL A 191 54.63 5.65 15.76
N ARG A 192 54.82 4.36 15.44
CA ARG A 192 54.30 3.26 16.28
C ARG A 192 54.93 3.23 17.67
N LEU A 193 56.26 3.37 17.75
CA LEU A 193 56.98 3.41 19.04
C LEU A 193 56.59 4.63 19.88
N ALA A 194 56.51 5.80 19.25
CA ALA A 194 56.07 7.02 19.95
C ALA A 194 54.60 6.91 20.40
N ALA A 195 53.74 6.28 19.61
CA ALA A 195 52.34 6.09 19.94
C ALA A 195 52.14 5.16 21.14
N ASP A 196 52.91 4.07 21.24
CA ASP A 196 52.86 3.15 22.38
C ASP A 196 53.21 3.85 23.70
N GLU A 197 54.24 4.69 23.68
CA GLU A 197 54.67 5.43 24.87
C GLU A 197 53.74 6.61 25.24
N ALA A 198 53.09 7.23 24.26
CA ALA A 198 52.22 8.39 24.47
C ALA A 198 50.77 8.00 24.80
N TYR A 199 50.26 6.93 24.19
CA TYR A 199 48.86 6.53 24.22
C TYR A 199 48.61 5.12 24.82
N GLY A 200 49.68 4.37 25.17
CA GLY A 200 49.62 2.96 25.56
C GLY A 200 49.69 2.03 24.34
N ASP A 201 49.68 0.70 24.53
CA ASP A 201 49.81 -0.34 23.48
C ASP A 201 48.80 -0.19 22.31
N VAL A 202 49.07 0.74 21.39
CA VAL A 202 48.22 1.10 20.24
C VAL A 202 48.92 0.85 18.91
N SER A 203 50.22 0.56 18.90
CA SER A 203 51.00 0.25 17.71
C SER A 203 50.43 -0.94 16.94
N GLN A 204 49.89 -1.93 17.66
CA GLN A 204 49.20 -3.09 17.08
C GLN A 204 48.03 -2.67 16.19
N TYR A 205 47.32 -1.57 16.50
CA TYR A 205 46.22 -1.06 15.68
C TYR A 205 46.72 -0.31 14.44
N LEU A 206 47.97 0.17 14.46
CA LEU A 206 48.60 0.95 13.38
C LEU A 206 49.50 0.10 12.48
N ALA A 207 49.48 -1.23 12.61
CA ALA A 207 50.35 -2.15 11.88
C ALA A 207 50.17 -2.06 10.35
N ASP A 208 48.91 -1.94 9.90
CA ASP A 208 48.54 -1.86 8.47
C ASP A 208 48.39 -0.42 7.97
N VAL A 209 48.92 0.55 8.71
CA VAL A 209 48.92 1.98 8.35
C VAL A 209 50.35 2.42 8.03
N THR A 210 50.48 3.23 6.98
CA THR A 210 51.75 3.83 6.56
C THR A 210 51.59 5.33 6.36
N TRP A 211 52.71 6.05 6.34
CA TRP A 211 52.80 7.48 6.05
C TRP A 211 52.13 7.89 4.74
N ARG A 212 52.05 6.98 3.76
CA ARG A 212 51.39 7.27 2.47
C ARG A 212 49.88 7.04 2.50
N THR A 213 49.40 6.19 3.41
CA THR A 213 48.01 5.70 3.41
C THR A 213 47.19 6.19 4.59
N TRP A 214 47.80 6.80 5.62
CA TRP A 214 47.12 7.15 6.88
C TRP A 214 45.90 8.06 6.71
N ALA A 215 45.89 8.95 5.73
CA ALA A 215 44.80 9.88 5.46
C ALA A 215 43.67 9.28 4.58
N SER A 216 43.73 7.97 4.28
CA SER A 216 42.73 7.29 3.46
C SER A 216 41.59 6.70 4.29
N GLN A 217 40.44 6.49 3.65
CA GLN A 217 39.33 5.77 4.27
C GLN A 217 39.73 4.32 4.64
N GLY A 218 40.56 3.67 3.83
CA GLY A 218 41.07 2.32 4.10
C GLY A 218 41.92 2.24 5.36
N ALA A 219 42.71 3.28 5.68
CA ALA A 219 43.45 3.32 6.94
C ALA A 219 42.51 3.41 8.15
N VAL A 220 41.45 4.22 8.06
CA VAL A 220 40.43 4.27 9.13
C VAL A 220 39.77 2.91 9.31
N GLU A 221 39.44 2.21 8.22
CA GLU A 221 38.83 0.89 8.25
C GLU A 221 39.77 -0.15 8.85
N ASN A 222 41.03 -0.23 8.42
CA ASN A 222 42.03 -1.15 8.97
C ASN A 222 42.21 -0.96 10.49
N VAL A 223 42.34 0.29 10.95
CA VAL A 223 42.47 0.59 12.39
C VAL A 223 41.18 0.23 13.13
N THR A 224 40.00 0.47 12.54
CA THR A 224 38.71 0.10 13.12
C THR A 224 38.61 -1.41 13.30
N GLU A 225 38.98 -2.19 12.27
CA GLU A 225 39.00 -3.64 12.33
C GLU A 225 39.98 -4.14 13.38
N ALA A 226 41.20 -3.56 13.45
CA ALA A 226 42.19 -3.94 14.45
C ALA A 226 41.72 -3.67 15.90
N ILE A 227 41.06 -2.52 16.14
CA ILE A 227 40.45 -2.20 17.44
C ILE A 227 39.37 -3.23 17.78
N LEU A 228 38.47 -3.53 16.84
CA LEU A 228 37.35 -4.45 17.07
C LEU A 228 37.79 -5.91 17.18
N ALA A 229 38.85 -6.32 16.49
CA ALA A 229 39.38 -7.69 16.50
C ALA A 229 39.84 -8.16 17.90
N THR A 230 40.06 -7.22 18.82
CA THR A 230 40.35 -7.54 20.23
C THR A 230 39.16 -8.14 20.98
N ARG A 231 37.92 -7.93 20.49
CA ARG A 231 36.67 -8.31 21.17
C ARG A 231 35.69 -9.06 20.28
N LEU A 232 35.75 -8.86 18.97
CA LEU A 232 34.84 -9.42 17.99
C LEU A 232 35.59 -10.31 17.01
N ASN A 233 34.88 -11.32 16.50
CA ASN A 233 35.39 -12.13 15.40
C ASN A 233 35.23 -11.38 14.05
N LYS A 234 35.96 -11.83 13.04
CA LYS A 234 35.95 -11.21 11.69
C LYS A 234 34.54 -11.17 11.08
N THR A 235 33.73 -12.20 11.29
CA THR A 235 32.37 -12.26 10.73
C THR A 235 31.43 -11.21 11.32
N LEU A 236 31.53 -10.91 12.63
CA LEU A 236 30.75 -9.84 13.25
C LEU A 236 31.23 -8.45 12.81
N ILE A 237 32.52 -8.28 12.55
CA ILE A 237 33.07 -7.03 12.03
C ILE A 237 32.58 -6.78 10.59
N GLU A 238 32.63 -7.80 9.73
CA GLU A 238 32.10 -7.75 8.38
C GLU A 238 30.58 -7.47 8.38
N LEU A 239 29.83 -8.13 9.27
CA LEU A 239 28.41 -7.87 9.47
C LEU A 239 28.18 -6.42 9.87
N ALA A 240 28.92 -5.91 10.87
CA ALA A 240 28.79 -4.53 11.32
C ALA A 240 29.03 -3.53 10.20
N HIS A 241 30.08 -3.75 9.39
CA HIS A 241 30.41 -2.91 8.24
C HIS A 241 29.26 -2.88 7.21
N VAL A 242 28.71 -4.04 6.86
CA VAL A 242 27.56 -4.13 5.92
C VAL A 242 26.33 -3.45 6.50
N VAL A 243 26.03 -3.68 7.77
CA VAL A 243 24.83 -3.14 8.43
C VAL A 243 24.94 -1.62 8.63
N VAL A 244 26.13 -1.08 8.90
CA VAL A 244 26.37 0.37 8.92
C VAL A 244 26.10 1.00 7.55
N ALA A 245 26.51 0.34 6.47
CA ALA A 245 26.33 0.87 5.11
C ALA A 245 24.87 0.83 4.65
N VAL A 246 24.12 -0.22 5.04
CA VAL A 246 22.74 -0.46 4.59
C VAL A 246 21.70 0.14 5.55
N GLY A 247 22.00 0.16 6.84
CA GLY A 247 21.07 0.44 7.94
C GLY A 247 20.41 -0.83 8.48
N VAL A 248 20.26 -0.92 9.80
CA VAL A 248 19.73 -2.10 10.53
C VAL A 248 18.39 -2.56 9.98
N ARG A 249 17.41 -1.66 9.92
CA ARG A 249 16.05 -1.99 9.47
C ARG A 249 16.03 -2.50 8.03
N GLN A 250 16.83 -1.88 7.16
CA GLN A 250 16.89 -2.24 5.75
C GLN A 250 17.60 -3.59 5.56
N TYR A 251 18.64 -3.86 6.35
CA TYR A 251 19.33 -5.14 6.35
C TYR A 251 18.38 -6.28 6.73
N VAL A 252 17.65 -6.14 7.84
CA VAL A 252 16.68 -7.16 8.29
C VAL A 252 15.52 -7.31 7.30
N TYR A 253 15.05 -6.21 6.69
CA TYR A 253 14.05 -6.26 5.63
C TYR A 253 14.50 -7.11 4.43
N ILE A 254 15.73 -6.89 3.94
CA ILE A 254 16.29 -7.63 2.79
C ILE A 254 16.45 -9.12 3.12
N GLN A 255 16.80 -9.47 4.36
CA GLN A 255 16.86 -10.87 4.78
C GLN A 255 15.48 -11.55 4.76
N LEU A 256 14.43 -10.82 5.11
CA LEU A 256 13.07 -11.38 5.27
C LEU A 256 12.24 -11.35 3.99
N ILE A 257 12.51 -10.44 3.05
CA ILE A 257 11.64 -10.23 1.88
C ILE A 257 11.47 -11.48 1.02
N ASN A 258 12.50 -12.32 0.94
CA ASN A 258 12.48 -13.57 0.15
C ASN A 258 11.77 -14.72 0.88
N GLN A 259 11.75 -14.69 2.21
CA GLN A 259 11.10 -15.70 3.05
C GLN A 259 9.63 -15.34 3.36
N THR A 260 9.27 -14.06 3.19
CA THR A 260 7.94 -13.55 3.51
C THR A 260 6.92 -13.90 2.42
N PRO A 261 5.74 -14.44 2.76
CA PRO A 261 4.69 -14.73 1.78
C PRO A 261 4.26 -13.48 0.99
N PRO A 262 3.88 -13.59 -0.30
CA PRO A 262 3.50 -12.44 -1.13
C PRO A 262 2.43 -11.55 -0.53
N LEU A 263 1.44 -12.14 0.17
CA LEU A 263 0.37 -11.40 0.83
C LEU A 263 0.85 -10.53 2.01
N VAL A 264 2.01 -10.85 2.60
CA VAL A 264 2.57 -10.14 3.76
C VAL A 264 3.65 -9.14 3.35
N LYS A 265 4.30 -9.34 2.20
CA LYS A 265 5.40 -8.48 1.70
C LYS A 265 5.08 -6.97 1.70
N PRO A 266 3.89 -6.50 1.29
CA PRO A 266 3.58 -5.07 1.28
C PRO A 266 3.62 -4.43 2.67
N TYR A 267 3.35 -5.23 3.71
CA TYR A 267 3.27 -4.76 5.08
C TYR A 267 4.58 -4.94 5.84
N LEU A 268 5.50 -5.78 5.33
CA LEU A 268 6.78 -6.09 5.97
C LEU A 268 7.57 -4.84 6.43
N PRO A 269 7.69 -3.73 5.67
CA PRO A 269 8.40 -2.54 6.14
C PRO A 269 7.87 -1.95 7.47
N TYR A 270 6.57 -2.14 7.74
CA TYR A 270 5.92 -1.70 8.98
C TYR A 270 6.09 -2.69 10.12
N LEU A 271 6.43 -3.95 9.82
CA LEU A 271 6.55 -5.01 10.81
C LEU A 271 7.98 -5.18 11.32
N VAL A 272 8.99 -4.97 10.47
CA VAL A 272 10.40 -5.21 10.85
C VAL A 272 10.86 -4.26 11.96
N CYS A 273 11.69 -4.80 12.87
CA CYS A 273 12.32 -4.12 14.00
C CYS A 273 11.33 -3.57 15.04
N GLY A 274 10.36 -4.39 15.48
CA GLY A 274 9.38 -3.91 16.47
C GLY A 274 8.48 -2.80 15.91
N GLY A 275 8.25 -2.80 14.60
CA GLY A 275 7.53 -1.72 13.92
C GLY A 275 6.04 -1.64 14.28
N ASP A 276 5.35 -0.68 13.66
CA ASP A 276 3.95 -0.35 13.91
C ASP A 276 3.01 -1.43 13.33
N VAL A 277 2.68 -2.39 14.18
CA VAL A 277 1.77 -3.49 13.85
C VAL A 277 0.35 -2.98 13.60
N ASP A 278 -0.12 -2.00 14.35
CA ASP A 278 -1.49 -1.50 14.21
C ASP A 278 -1.68 -0.83 12.85
N LYS A 279 -0.71 -0.02 12.42
CA LYS A 279 -0.70 0.55 11.07
C LYS A 279 -0.68 -0.51 9.98
N ALA A 280 0.13 -1.57 10.14
CA ALA A 280 0.16 -2.67 9.18
C ALA A 280 -1.19 -3.39 9.09
N VAL A 281 -1.84 -3.60 10.24
CA VAL A 281 -3.16 -4.24 10.35
C VAL A 281 -4.26 -3.38 9.72
N GLU A 282 -4.23 -2.06 9.94
CA GLU A 282 -5.16 -1.12 9.31
C GLU A 282 -5.00 -1.09 7.79
N MET A 283 -3.76 -1.07 7.29
CA MET A 283 -3.49 -1.14 5.85
C MET A 283 -4.00 -2.44 5.26
N PHE A 284 -3.72 -3.58 5.90
CA PHE A 284 -4.21 -4.88 5.48
C PHE A 284 -5.75 -4.93 5.44
N ARG A 285 -6.42 -4.44 6.49
CA ARG A 285 -7.89 -4.38 6.56
C ARG A 285 -8.47 -3.55 5.42
N SER A 286 -7.87 -2.39 5.13
CA SER A 286 -8.28 -1.50 4.04
C SER A 286 -8.11 -2.16 2.67
N ASP A 287 -6.94 -2.74 2.40
CA ASP A 287 -6.67 -3.45 1.15
C ASP A 287 -7.57 -4.68 0.97
N LEU A 288 -7.81 -5.44 2.04
CA LEU A 288 -8.71 -6.58 2.01
C LEU A 288 -10.15 -6.15 1.70
N THR A 289 -10.65 -5.11 2.36
CA THR A 289 -11.99 -4.56 2.12
C THR A 289 -12.12 -4.06 0.68
N ARG A 290 -11.10 -3.36 0.16
CA ARG A 290 -11.07 -2.91 -1.24
C ARG A 290 -11.06 -4.08 -2.20
N ASN A 291 -10.25 -5.10 -1.95
CA ASN A 291 -10.13 -6.27 -2.83
C ASN A 291 -11.42 -7.10 -2.84
N LEU A 292 -12.04 -7.30 -1.67
CA LEU A 292 -13.30 -8.03 -1.56
C LEU A 292 -14.44 -7.29 -2.24
N THR A 293 -14.56 -5.97 -2.05
CA THR A 293 -15.61 -5.18 -2.71
C THR A 293 -15.39 -5.04 -4.22
N ALA A 294 -14.14 -5.12 -4.71
CA ALA A 294 -13.85 -5.14 -6.14
C ALA A 294 -14.21 -6.48 -6.81
N HIS A 295 -13.98 -7.61 -6.14
CA HIS A 295 -14.31 -8.94 -6.68
C HIS A 295 -15.77 -9.34 -6.45
N HIS A 296 -16.35 -8.86 -5.36
CA HIS A 296 -17.73 -9.09 -4.95
C HIS A 296 -18.39 -7.74 -4.66
N PRO A 297 -18.86 -7.02 -5.70
CA PRO A 297 -19.47 -5.71 -5.51
C PRO A 297 -20.74 -5.79 -4.65
N PRO A 298 -21.09 -4.71 -3.94
CA PRO A 298 -22.33 -4.65 -3.18
C PRO A 298 -23.54 -4.87 -4.09
N PRO A 299 -24.58 -5.56 -3.59
CA PRO A 299 -25.77 -5.81 -4.39
C PRO A 299 -26.46 -4.49 -4.75
N THR A 300 -27.05 -4.48 -5.94
CA THR A 300 -27.92 -3.42 -6.45
C THR A 300 -29.32 -3.98 -6.70
N ILE A 301 -30.30 -3.11 -6.92
CA ILE A 301 -31.66 -3.54 -7.30
C ILE A 301 -31.63 -4.50 -8.48
N TYR A 302 -30.77 -4.23 -9.47
CA TYR A 302 -30.67 -4.99 -10.70
C TYR A 302 -29.87 -6.30 -10.56
N SER A 303 -29.03 -6.43 -9.52
CA SER A 303 -28.29 -7.67 -9.29
C SER A 303 -29.09 -8.70 -8.47
N ILE A 304 -30.24 -8.30 -7.89
CA ILE A 304 -31.12 -9.18 -7.13
C ILE A 304 -32.38 -9.43 -7.95
N THR A 305 -32.55 -10.64 -8.50
CA THR A 305 -33.69 -10.98 -9.36
C THR A 305 -35.04 -10.64 -8.74
N ALA A 306 -35.21 -10.88 -7.45
CA ALA A 306 -36.44 -10.56 -6.72
C ALA A 306 -36.72 -9.04 -6.60
N ALA A 307 -35.68 -8.20 -6.51
CA ALA A 307 -35.83 -6.75 -6.49
C ALA A 307 -36.00 -6.18 -7.91
N ALA A 308 -35.27 -6.72 -8.89
CA ALA A 308 -35.36 -6.32 -10.29
C ALA A 308 -36.77 -6.53 -10.87
N ASN A 309 -37.46 -7.60 -10.46
CA ASN A 309 -38.84 -7.87 -10.89
C ASN A 309 -39.89 -6.92 -10.29
N LEU A 310 -39.51 -6.05 -9.35
CA LEU A 310 -40.40 -5.09 -8.68
C LEU A 310 -40.19 -3.64 -9.16
N VAL A 311 -39.30 -3.42 -10.14
CA VAL A 311 -38.96 -2.09 -10.70
C VAL A 311 -39.27 -2.04 -12.19
#